data_AF-E4LH31-F1
#
_entry.id   AF-E4LH31-F1
#
_cell.length_a   1.000
_cell.length_b   1.000
_cell.length_c   1.000
_cell.angle_alpha   90.00
_cell.angle_beta   90.00
_cell.angle_gamma   90.00
#
_symmetry.space_group_name_H-M   'P 1'
#
loop_
_entity.id
_entity.type
_entity.pdbx_description
1 polymer ?
#
loop_
_entity_poly.entity_id
_entity_poly.type
_entity_poly.pdbx_seq_one_letter_code
_entity_poly.pdbx_strand_id
1 'polypeptide(L)'
;MQSIKVMLKTLSPVVVSTRSGAAVMTETQEFFSGSIMRGVFAGRYIAARGLGKNAHEDEAFRRLFCGGVRFLPAYPAVGDTRSYVLPLSLQKDKAGNVLRDLMSELPEAGYKSCRGFGTVTADGIVHTAHIRTELSLHMSRSGDTERIAGRSADGNIYNYEAIAQGQTFAGMIIGSDADLEELRAALCPDDRPMHCYIGRSRHTQYGKCELTFSAPAPCAAGDIPVPQDDVLYLRLDTPFLPLCGCCNHAGNALREIVSGLGEDVRLDTARPIFSAAQEADNFVGVWGLRRPRAVGLAAGTVFAVRKTTGAWSAEDLRRVQKLCARGFGRRMEEGFGQVRLWTQHPQLTMADSGLPEEKNADKGTVGELHKKVRGGVQRILKERCIAQFRLYAMASAETMSLEESSNHVFARLAYILQADRPHWTQKDFQERFTAEMEGAGDTFKNNLAKLRPDGGRSIDKILQGDMTQLYKEKLVSWHEAAFGEKAGAAKELIDAVAFRPEEYADELCRAYWQTFLRHARKHGNAGKKEGAQ
;
A
#
# COMPACT_ATOMS: atom_id res chain seq x y z
N MET A 1 -28.59 -10.58 -18.16
CA MET A 1 -28.36 -10.18 -16.75
C MET A 1 -28.66 -8.71 -16.65
N GLN A 2 -29.28 -8.31 -15.56
CA GLN A 2 -29.65 -6.93 -15.26
C GLN A 2 -28.70 -6.39 -14.18
N SER A 3 -28.70 -5.08 -13.97
CA SER A 3 -28.03 -4.44 -12.86
C SER A 3 -28.85 -3.30 -12.26
N ILE A 4 -28.69 -3.09 -10.96
CA ILE A 4 -29.17 -1.92 -10.22
C ILE A 4 -27.94 -1.10 -9.82
N LYS A 5 -27.94 0.18 -10.19
CA LYS A 5 -26.96 1.14 -9.69
C LYS A 5 -27.35 1.58 -8.29
N VAL A 6 -26.37 1.62 -7.39
CA VAL A 6 -26.56 2.07 -6.01
C VAL A 6 -25.73 3.32 -5.78
N MET A 7 -26.36 4.44 -5.44
CA MET A 7 -25.63 5.62 -5.00
C MET A 7 -25.63 5.67 -3.48
N LEU A 8 -24.45 5.80 -2.88
CA LEU A 8 -24.22 5.92 -1.44
C LEU A 8 -23.70 7.33 -1.15
N LYS A 9 -24.37 8.05 -0.24
CA LYS A 9 -23.92 9.34 0.27
C LYS A 9 -23.56 9.23 1.74
N THR A 10 -22.37 9.67 2.13
CA THR A 10 -21.98 9.74 3.55
C THR A 10 -22.70 10.92 4.22
N LEU A 11 -23.53 10.64 5.22
CA LEU A 11 -24.26 11.65 6.01
C LEU A 11 -23.55 11.98 7.33
N SER A 12 -22.55 11.19 7.71
CA SER A 12 -21.59 11.49 8.75
C SER A 12 -20.23 10.91 8.30
N PRO A 13 -19.13 11.19 9.01
CA PRO A 13 -17.86 10.55 8.76
C PRO A 13 -17.96 9.02 8.89
N VAL A 14 -17.23 8.25 8.08
CA VAL A 14 -17.34 6.77 8.06
C VAL A 14 -15.98 6.10 8.17
N VAL A 15 -15.81 5.28 9.22
CA VAL A 15 -14.58 4.49 9.44
C VAL A 15 -14.75 3.09 8.87
N VAL A 16 -14.18 2.83 7.69
CA VAL A 16 -14.13 1.51 7.07
C VAL A 16 -12.79 0.86 7.38
N SER A 17 -12.65 0.25 8.54
CA SER A 17 -11.33 -0.16 9.05
C SER A 17 -10.52 -1.03 8.09
N THR A 18 -9.30 -0.57 7.78
CA THR A 18 -8.25 -1.38 7.16
C THR A 18 -7.40 -2.05 8.23
N ARG A 19 -6.50 -2.92 7.78
CA ARG A 19 -5.49 -3.51 8.63
C ARG A 19 -4.32 -2.54 8.75
N SER A 20 -4.32 -1.72 9.80
CA SER A 20 -3.21 -0.83 10.12
C SER A 20 -2.16 -1.56 10.98
N GLY A 21 -0.87 -1.32 10.70
CA GLY A 21 0.24 -1.78 11.52
C GLY A 21 0.57 -0.84 12.69
N ALA A 22 -0.08 0.32 12.77
CA ALA A 22 0.13 1.31 13.82
C ALA A 22 -0.77 1.02 15.02
N ALA A 23 -0.18 0.84 16.20
CA ALA A 23 -0.88 0.46 17.43
C ALA A 23 -1.98 1.46 17.87
N VAL A 24 -1.90 2.71 17.41
CA VAL A 24 -2.75 3.83 17.86
C VAL A 24 -3.66 4.35 16.74
N MET A 25 -3.45 3.95 15.49
CA MET A 25 -4.15 4.51 14.33
C MET A 25 -4.99 3.46 13.62
N THR A 26 -6.28 3.71 13.48
CA THR A 26 -7.18 2.93 12.63
C THR A 26 -7.43 3.70 11.34
N GLU A 27 -6.78 3.25 10.28
CA GLU A 27 -6.95 3.74 8.90
C GLU A 27 -8.31 3.30 8.32
N THR A 28 -8.77 4.03 7.30
CA THR A 28 -10.02 3.72 6.58
C THR A 28 -9.75 3.28 5.13
N GLN A 29 -10.58 2.37 4.62
CA GLN A 29 -10.67 2.11 3.19
C GLN A 29 -11.28 3.32 2.51
N GLU A 30 -10.85 3.51 1.27
CA GLU A 30 -11.30 4.56 0.35
C GLU A 30 -12.58 4.21 -0.40
N PHE A 31 -13.20 3.07 -0.12
CA PHE A 31 -14.43 2.62 -0.78
C PHE A 31 -15.21 1.66 0.11
N PHE A 32 -16.44 1.34 -0.29
CA PHE A 32 -17.26 0.36 0.40
C PHE A 32 -17.24 -0.98 -0.35
N SER A 33 -16.61 -1.99 0.24
CA SER A 33 -16.50 -3.31 -0.39
C SER A 33 -17.87 -3.97 -0.64
N GLY A 34 -17.93 -4.86 -1.64
CA GLY A 34 -19.13 -5.64 -1.92
C GLY A 34 -19.61 -6.46 -0.73
N SER A 35 -18.69 -6.96 0.10
CA SER A 35 -19.00 -7.62 1.37
C SER A 35 -19.74 -6.70 2.36
N ILE A 36 -19.34 -5.43 2.46
CA ILE A 36 -20.00 -4.44 3.31
C ILE A 36 -21.41 -4.15 2.78
N MET A 37 -21.52 -3.88 1.48
CA MET A 37 -22.80 -3.60 0.82
C MET A 37 -23.76 -4.77 0.98
N ARG A 38 -23.30 -6.00 0.70
CA ARG A 38 -24.03 -7.25 0.94
C ARG A 38 -24.54 -7.36 2.38
N GLY A 39 -23.71 -7.06 3.37
CA GLY A 39 -24.09 -7.10 4.78
C GLY A 39 -25.17 -6.09 5.16
N VAL A 40 -25.07 -4.85 4.64
CA VAL A 40 -26.08 -3.79 4.83
C VAL A 40 -27.42 -4.22 4.23
N PHE A 41 -27.40 -4.71 2.99
CA PHE A 41 -28.61 -5.14 2.29
C PHE A 41 -29.23 -6.40 2.89
N ALA A 42 -28.41 -7.36 3.32
CA ALA A 42 -28.90 -8.55 4.04
C ALA A 42 -29.61 -8.14 5.32
N GLY A 43 -29.02 -7.24 6.11
CA GLY A 43 -29.66 -6.73 7.33
C GLY A 43 -30.99 -6.03 7.06
N ARG A 44 -31.05 -5.20 6.01
CA ARG A 44 -32.30 -4.55 5.58
C ARG A 44 -33.35 -5.56 5.15
N TYR A 45 -32.98 -6.53 4.33
CA TYR A 45 -33.87 -7.57 3.82
C TYR A 45 -34.46 -8.42 4.95
N ILE A 46 -33.61 -8.86 5.88
CA ILE A 46 -34.02 -9.63 7.07
C ILE A 46 -35.04 -8.85 7.89
N ALA A 47 -34.80 -7.55 8.12
CA ALA A 47 -35.72 -6.71 8.86
C ALA A 47 -37.04 -6.50 8.12
N ALA A 48 -37.00 -6.24 6.81
CA ALA A 48 -38.18 -6.00 5.98
C ALA A 48 -39.08 -7.24 5.87
N ARG A 49 -38.48 -8.44 5.86
CA ARG A 49 -39.18 -9.73 5.76
C ARG A 49 -39.48 -10.39 7.12
N GLY A 50 -39.01 -9.81 8.22
CA GLY A 50 -39.22 -10.37 9.56
C GLY A 50 -38.53 -11.71 9.82
N LEU A 51 -37.41 -12.02 9.14
CA LEU A 51 -36.77 -13.34 9.19
C LEU A 51 -35.98 -13.61 10.49
N GLY A 52 -35.63 -12.57 11.23
CA GLY A 52 -34.89 -12.69 12.49
C GLY A 52 -33.54 -13.41 12.35
N LYS A 53 -33.20 -14.25 13.32
CA LYS A 53 -31.91 -14.97 13.39
C LYS A 53 -31.83 -16.17 12.42
N ASN A 54 -32.97 -16.68 11.95
CA ASN A 54 -33.07 -17.86 11.10
C ASN A 54 -33.19 -17.53 9.61
N ALA A 55 -32.75 -16.35 9.19
CA ALA A 55 -32.79 -15.92 7.79
C ALA A 55 -32.10 -16.89 6.82
N HIS A 56 -31.17 -17.73 7.29
CA HIS A 56 -30.50 -18.74 6.48
C HIS A 56 -31.40 -19.91 6.06
N GLU A 57 -32.54 -20.10 6.73
CA GLU A 57 -33.57 -21.11 6.40
C GLU A 57 -34.50 -20.63 5.28
N ASP A 58 -34.59 -19.32 5.04
CA ASP A 58 -35.41 -18.73 3.99
C ASP A 58 -34.76 -18.95 2.61
N GLU A 59 -35.52 -19.56 1.69
CA GLU A 59 -35.02 -19.94 0.37
C GLU A 59 -34.66 -18.71 -0.46
N ALA A 60 -35.49 -17.66 -0.42
CA ALA A 60 -35.24 -16.42 -1.14
C ALA A 60 -33.99 -15.71 -0.63
N PHE A 61 -33.83 -15.59 0.69
CA PHE A 61 -32.64 -15.01 1.30
C PHE A 61 -31.36 -15.76 0.88
N ARG A 62 -31.37 -17.10 0.98
CA ARG A 62 -30.23 -17.92 0.56
C ARG A 62 -29.93 -17.74 -0.92
N ARG A 63 -30.95 -17.73 -1.78
CA ARG A 63 -30.79 -17.51 -3.22
C ARG A 63 -30.17 -16.14 -3.51
N LEU A 64 -30.74 -15.07 -2.97
CA LEU A 64 -30.29 -13.70 -3.21
C LEU A 64 -28.88 -13.44 -2.66
N PHE A 65 -28.62 -13.83 -1.42
CA PHE A 65 -27.39 -13.44 -0.72
C PHE A 65 -26.26 -14.47 -0.77
N CYS A 66 -26.49 -15.69 -1.30
CA CYS A 66 -25.47 -16.75 -1.40
C CYS A 66 -25.19 -17.22 -2.83
N GLY A 67 -25.52 -16.41 -3.85
CA GLY A 67 -25.01 -16.64 -5.22
C GLY A 67 -25.90 -16.17 -6.37
N GLY A 68 -27.19 -15.95 -6.14
CA GLY A 68 -28.13 -15.46 -7.16
C GLY A 68 -27.89 -14.00 -7.54
N VAL A 69 -27.44 -13.19 -6.57
CA VAL A 69 -27.11 -11.78 -6.77
C VAL A 69 -25.66 -11.50 -6.39
N ARG A 70 -25.06 -10.54 -7.09
CA ARG A 70 -23.71 -10.03 -6.82
C ARG A 70 -23.73 -8.60 -6.36
N PHE A 71 -23.00 -8.33 -5.30
CA PHE A 71 -22.86 -7.00 -4.73
C PHE A 71 -21.47 -6.46 -5.08
N LEU A 72 -21.37 -5.63 -6.12
CA LEU A 72 -20.10 -4.98 -6.48
C LEU A 72 -19.79 -3.84 -5.50
N PRO A 73 -18.50 -3.52 -5.27
CA PRO A 73 -18.10 -2.45 -4.37
C PRO A 73 -18.62 -1.09 -4.84
N ALA A 74 -18.95 -0.23 -3.88
CA ALA A 74 -19.24 1.17 -4.14
C ALA A 74 -17.93 1.97 -4.13
N TYR A 75 -17.43 2.27 -5.33
CA TYR A 75 -16.26 3.11 -5.54
C TYR A 75 -16.67 4.60 -5.56
N PRO A 76 -15.75 5.53 -5.32
CA PRO A 76 -16.06 6.97 -5.37
C PRO A 76 -16.74 7.35 -6.68
N ALA A 77 -17.73 8.23 -6.63
CA ALA A 77 -18.42 8.67 -7.84
C ALA A 77 -17.69 9.86 -8.49
N VAL A 78 -17.63 9.87 -9.82
CA VAL A 78 -17.25 11.04 -10.62
C VAL A 78 -18.53 11.57 -11.26
N GLY A 79 -19.08 12.65 -10.68
CA GLY A 79 -20.47 13.04 -10.94
C GLY A 79 -21.41 11.89 -10.57
N ASP A 80 -22.24 11.46 -11.52
CA ASP A 80 -23.09 10.28 -11.35
C ASP A 80 -22.43 8.97 -11.76
N THR A 81 -21.19 8.98 -12.26
CA THR A 81 -20.58 7.77 -12.82
C THR A 81 -19.80 7.01 -11.74
N ARG A 82 -19.97 5.69 -11.74
CA ARG A 82 -19.12 4.80 -10.92
C ARG A 82 -17.72 4.79 -11.48
N SER A 83 -16.76 5.31 -10.70
CA SER A 83 -15.34 5.15 -11.01
C SER A 83 -14.90 3.69 -10.90
N TYR A 84 -13.67 3.43 -11.31
CA TYR A 84 -12.99 2.16 -11.11
C TYR A 84 -11.53 2.39 -10.73
N VAL A 85 -10.88 1.35 -10.20
CA VAL A 85 -9.44 1.38 -9.96
C VAL A 85 -8.74 1.52 -11.31
N LEU A 86 -7.99 2.60 -11.47
CA LEU A 86 -7.26 2.89 -12.71
C LEU A 86 -6.30 1.72 -13.03
N PRO A 87 -6.20 1.31 -14.31
CA PRO A 87 -5.34 0.20 -14.70
C PRO A 87 -3.90 0.38 -14.23
N LEU A 88 -3.30 -0.73 -13.79
CA LEU A 88 -1.95 -0.71 -13.21
C LEU A 88 -0.85 -0.38 -14.23
N SER A 89 -1.18 -0.44 -15.52
CA SER A 89 -0.33 -0.05 -16.65
C SER A 89 -0.24 1.46 -16.86
N LEU A 90 -1.16 2.25 -16.28
CA LEU A 90 -1.18 3.69 -16.49
C LEU A 90 -0.04 4.39 -15.75
N GLN A 91 0.60 5.32 -16.45
CA GLN A 91 1.58 6.24 -15.89
C GLN A 91 1.20 7.69 -16.21
N LYS A 92 1.42 8.61 -15.27
CA LYS A 92 1.23 10.06 -15.46
C LYS A 92 2.60 10.73 -15.56
N ASP A 93 2.73 11.70 -16.45
CA ASP A 93 3.87 12.62 -16.48
C ASP A 93 4.00 13.32 -15.11
N LYS A 94 5.23 13.46 -14.61
CA LYS A 94 5.50 14.18 -13.36
C LYS A 94 5.23 15.68 -13.47
N ALA A 95 5.39 16.26 -14.66
CA ALA A 95 5.29 17.71 -14.89
C ALA A 95 4.02 18.12 -15.65
N GLY A 96 3.26 17.17 -16.19
CA GLY A 96 2.15 17.44 -17.08
C GLY A 96 0.89 16.63 -16.78
N ASN A 97 -0.10 16.81 -17.65
CA ASN A 97 -1.39 16.11 -17.61
C ASN A 97 -1.45 14.93 -18.59
N VAL A 98 -0.36 14.62 -19.31
CA VAL A 98 -0.32 13.49 -20.23
C VAL A 98 -0.17 12.18 -19.45
N LEU A 99 -0.95 11.17 -19.83
CA LEU A 99 -0.76 9.80 -19.38
C LEU A 99 -0.28 8.91 -20.51
N ARG A 100 0.40 7.84 -20.12
CA ARG A 100 0.80 6.74 -20.98
C ARG A 100 0.19 5.45 -20.49
N ASP A 101 -0.17 4.57 -21.42
CA ASP A 101 -0.57 3.20 -21.10
C ASP A 101 0.50 2.22 -21.55
N LEU A 102 1.16 1.58 -20.59
CA LEU A 102 2.21 0.60 -20.86
C LEU A 102 1.71 -0.69 -21.54
N MET A 103 0.40 -0.85 -21.76
CA MET A 103 -0.14 -1.89 -22.66
C MET A 103 0.13 -1.59 -24.14
N SER A 104 0.30 -0.32 -24.50
CA SER A 104 0.55 0.15 -25.87
C SER A 104 1.95 0.74 -26.05
N GLU A 105 2.49 1.34 -24.99
CA GLU A 105 3.68 2.18 -25.03
C GLU A 105 4.82 1.59 -24.21
N LEU A 106 6.06 1.92 -24.59
CA LEU A 106 7.24 1.56 -23.82
C LEU A 106 7.41 2.50 -22.61
N PRO A 107 8.02 2.01 -21.51
CA PRO A 107 8.36 2.86 -20.37
C PRO A 107 9.30 4.00 -20.78
N GLU A 108 9.05 5.20 -20.27
CA GLU A 108 9.87 6.39 -20.50
C GLU A 108 10.25 7.07 -19.17
N ALA A 109 11.43 7.69 -19.12
CA ALA A 109 11.83 8.53 -17.99
C ALA A 109 10.88 9.74 -17.86
N GLY A 110 10.68 10.22 -16.63
CA GLY A 110 9.80 11.36 -16.35
C GLY A 110 8.36 10.98 -15.97
N TYR A 111 7.96 9.72 -16.13
CA TYR A 111 6.64 9.22 -15.75
C TYR A 111 6.64 8.55 -14.36
N LYS A 112 5.46 8.53 -13.71
CA LYS A 112 5.19 7.78 -12.46
C LYS A 112 3.89 7.01 -12.58
N SER A 113 3.72 5.94 -11.81
CA SER A 113 2.46 5.17 -11.82
C SER A 113 1.25 6.06 -11.50
N CYS A 114 0.20 5.96 -12.30
CA CYS A 114 -1.10 6.55 -12.03
C CYS A 114 -1.93 5.54 -11.23
N ARG A 115 -2.32 5.91 -10.01
CA ARG A 115 -3.04 5.03 -9.07
C ARG A 115 -4.30 5.74 -8.57
N GLY A 116 -5.19 4.98 -7.95
CA GLY A 116 -6.44 5.49 -7.38
C GLY A 116 -7.65 5.18 -8.26
N PHE A 117 -8.71 5.94 -8.05
CA PHE A 117 -9.99 5.76 -8.71
C PHE A 117 -10.20 6.80 -9.80
N GLY A 118 -10.86 6.41 -10.89
CA GLY A 118 -11.27 7.35 -11.91
C GLY A 118 -12.17 6.74 -12.97
N THR A 119 -12.52 7.55 -13.96
CA THR A 119 -13.22 7.15 -15.18
C THR A 119 -12.46 7.66 -16.39
N VAL A 120 -12.47 6.90 -17.48
CA VAL A 120 -11.91 7.33 -18.77
C VAL A 120 -13.04 7.50 -19.77
N THR A 121 -13.13 8.68 -20.38
CA THR A 121 -14.10 9.00 -21.41
C THR A 121 -13.71 8.37 -22.76
N ALA A 122 -14.62 8.36 -23.74
CA ALA A 122 -14.33 7.78 -25.06
C ALA A 122 -13.17 8.49 -25.78
N ASP A 123 -13.02 9.80 -25.58
CA ASP A 123 -11.95 10.65 -26.08
C ASP A 123 -10.65 10.58 -25.28
N GLY A 124 -10.55 9.68 -24.29
CA GLY A 124 -9.30 9.43 -23.56
C GLY A 124 -9.03 10.41 -22.40
N ILE A 125 -10.04 11.13 -21.93
CA ILE A 125 -9.91 12.02 -20.78
C ILE A 125 -10.12 11.23 -19.48
N VAL A 126 -9.13 11.29 -18.60
CA VAL A 126 -9.13 10.61 -17.29
C VAL A 126 -9.61 11.58 -16.22
N HIS A 127 -10.80 11.32 -15.68
CA HIS A 127 -11.31 12.01 -14.50
C HIS A 127 -11.00 11.20 -13.25
N THR A 128 -10.15 11.72 -12.37
CA THR A 128 -9.88 11.09 -11.07
C THR A 128 -10.98 11.37 -10.06
N ALA A 129 -11.25 10.37 -9.23
CA ALA A 129 -12.11 10.51 -8.08
C ALA A 129 -11.25 10.67 -6.83
N HIS A 130 -11.44 11.76 -6.11
CA HIS A 130 -10.73 12.08 -4.88
C HIS A 130 -11.63 11.83 -3.67
N ILE A 131 -11.05 11.27 -2.61
CA ILE A 131 -11.75 11.04 -1.36
C ILE A 131 -11.06 11.89 -0.30
N ARG A 132 -11.88 12.64 0.44
CA ARG A 132 -11.42 13.37 1.62
C ARG A 132 -11.52 12.47 2.84
N THR A 133 -10.45 12.37 3.60
CA THR A 133 -10.45 11.74 4.91
C THR A 133 -10.29 12.79 6.01
N GLU A 134 -10.77 12.47 7.20
CA GLU A 134 -10.59 13.27 8.39
C GLU A 134 -9.99 12.41 9.51
N LEU A 135 -9.10 13.02 10.30
CA LEU A 135 -8.46 12.38 11.44
C LEU A 135 -9.11 12.86 12.73
N SER A 136 -9.57 11.92 13.55
CA SER A 136 -10.15 12.20 14.87
C SER A 136 -9.38 11.49 15.96
N LEU A 137 -8.94 12.24 16.97
CA LEU A 137 -8.31 11.70 18.17
C LEU A 137 -9.37 11.40 19.25
N HIS A 138 -9.32 10.18 19.78
CA HIS A 138 -10.21 9.70 20.82
C HIS A 138 -9.40 9.22 22.03
N MET A 139 -10.01 9.36 23.21
CA MET A 139 -9.44 8.91 24.48
C MET A 139 -10.43 7.98 25.17
N SER A 140 -9.98 6.85 25.73
CA SER A 140 -10.87 5.97 26.50
C SER A 140 -11.33 6.67 27.78
N ARG A 141 -12.64 6.65 28.03
CA ARG A 141 -13.28 7.16 29.24
C ARG A 141 -14.04 5.98 29.85
N SER A 142 -13.42 5.28 30.78
CA SER A 142 -13.88 3.99 31.31
C SER A 142 -14.87 4.15 32.47
N GLY A 143 -14.98 5.33 33.10
CA GLY A 143 -15.85 5.55 34.26
C GLY A 143 -16.64 6.87 34.30
N ASP A 144 -17.73 6.91 35.07
CA ASP A 144 -18.61 8.09 35.24
C ASP A 144 -17.89 9.29 35.87
N THR A 145 -16.97 9.04 36.80
CA THR A 145 -16.08 10.05 37.39
C THR A 145 -15.11 10.66 36.37
N GLU A 146 -14.65 9.89 35.38
CA GLU A 146 -13.79 10.38 34.28
C GLU A 146 -14.57 11.21 33.25
N ARG A 147 -15.86 10.89 33.02
CA ARG A 147 -16.74 11.69 32.16
C ARG A 147 -16.98 13.08 32.73
N ILE A 148 -17.14 13.18 34.05
CA ILE A 148 -17.33 14.45 34.77
C ILE A 148 -16.00 15.23 34.85
N ALA A 149 -14.87 14.56 35.05
CA ALA A 149 -13.56 15.20 35.17
C ALA A 149 -12.87 15.55 33.84
N GLY A 150 -13.37 15.04 32.70
CA GLY A 150 -12.83 15.32 31.37
C GLY A 150 -11.44 14.72 31.07
N ARG A 151 -10.95 13.79 31.90
CA ARG A 151 -9.61 13.17 31.78
C ARG A 151 -9.66 11.66 32.00
N SER A 152 -8.84 10.91 31.26
CA SER A 152 -8.67 9.45 31.37
C SER A 152 -7.62 9.11 32.44
N ALA A 153 -7.88 8.13 33.31
CA ALA A 153 -6.91 7.60 34.26
C ALA A 153 -5.90 6.63 33.61
N ASP A 154 -6.33 5.89 32.58
CA ASP A 154 -5.53 4.86 31.90
C ASP A 154 -4.79 5.36 30.65
N GLY A 155 -5.08 6.58 30.18
CA GLY A 155 -4.32 7.24 29.12
C GLY A 155 -4.41 6.59 27.73
N ASN A 156 -5.37 5.69 27.47
CA ASN A 156 -5.48 5.09 26.13
C ASN A 156 -5.99 6.11 25.12
N ILE A 157 -5.11 6.48 24.19
CA ILE A 157 -5.38 7.34 23.05
C ILE A 157 -5.47 6.45 21.81
N TYR A 158 -6.44 6.72 20.93
CA TYR A 158 -6.54 6.09 19.61
C TYR A 158 -7.06 7.11 18.59
N ASN A 159 -6.59 7.00 17.36
CA ASN A 159 -6.98 7.83 16.24
C ASN A 159 -7.82 7.03 15.25
N TYR A 160 -8.90 7.64 14.76
CA TYR A 160 -9.64 7.16 13.62
C TYR A 160 -9.39 8.05 12.43
N GLU A 161 -8.96 7.45 11.32
CA GLU A 161 -9.21 8.02 10.01
C GLU A 161 -10.62 7.64 9.56
N ALA A 162 -11.38 8.61 9.05
CA ALA A 162 -12.72 8.38 8.52
C ALA A 162 -12.85 9.01 7.15
N ILE A 163 -13.61 8.39 6.25
CA ILE A 163 -14.12 9.03 5.05
C ILE A 163 -14.97 10.21 5.50
N ALA A 164 -14.65 11.42 5.04
CA ALA A 164 -15.37 12.63 5.42
C ALA A 164 -16.84 12.58 4.96
N GLN A 165 -17.70 13.31 5.67
CA GLN A 165 -19.11 13.48 5.34
C GLN A 165 -19.31 14.17 3.97
N GLY A 166 -20.45 13.89 3.33
CA GLY A 166 -20.93 14.57 2.13
C GLY A 166 -20.38 14.00 0.82
N GLN A 167 -19.71 12.84 0.88
CA GLN A 167 -19.10 12.21 -0.28
C GLN A 167 -20.02 11.16 -0.88
N THR A 168 -19.91 10.99 -2.19
CA THR A 168 -20.74 10.09 -2.99
C THR A 168 -19.94 8.94 -3.56
N PHE A 169 -20.51 7.75 -3.48
CA PHE A 169 -19.96 6.50 -3.99
C PHE A 169 -21.02 5.80 -4.82
N ALA A 170 -20.60 5.11 -5.87
CA ALA A 170 -21.49 4.37 -6.75
C ALA A 170 -21.12 2.88 -6.73
N GLY A 171 -22.07 2.05 -6.32
CA GLY A 171 -22.01 0.59 -6.37
C GLY A 171 -22.92 0.03 -7.45
N MET A 172 -22.89 -1.30 -7.59
CA MET A 172 -23.75 -2.00 -8.54
C MET A 172 -24.15 -3.36 -7.99
N ILE A 173 -25.41 -3.72 -8.19
CA ILE A 173 -25.95 -5.03 -7.87
C ILE A 173 -26.28 -5.72 -9.19
N ILE A 174 -25.81 -6.95 -9.41
CA ILE A 174 -26.01 -7.69 -10.67
C ILE A 174 -26.76 -8.98 -10.38
N GLY A 175 -27.78 -9.29 -11.18
CA GLY A 175 -28.60 -10.49 -11.00
C GLY A 175 -29.49 -10.80 -12.19
N SER A 176 -30.36 -11.79 -12.02
CA SER A 176 -31.52 -11.99 -12.89
C SER A 176 -32.53 -10.87 -12.66
N ASP A 177 -33.41 -10.63 -13.63
CA ASP A 177 -34.45 -9.60 -13.52
C ASP A 177 -35.36 -9.86 -12.30
N ALA A 178 -35.82 -11.09 -12.15
CA ALA A 178 -36.64 -11.54 -11.03
C ALA A 178 -35.95 -11.37 -9.67
N ASP A 179 -34.67 -11.73 -9.56
CA ASP A 179 -33.92 -11.59 -8.30
C ASP A 179 -33.69 -10.12 -7.93
N LEU A 180 -33.43 -9.26 -8.93
CA LEU A 180 -33.21 -7.83 -8.69
C LEU A 180 -34.51 -7.12 -8.29
N GLU A 181 -35.64 -7.46 -8.89
CA GLU A 181 -36.93 -6.90 -8.51
C GLU A 181 -37.34 -7.32 -7.09
N GLU A 182 -37.19 -8.61 -6.76
CA GLU A 182 -37.50 -9.09 -5.40
C GLU A 182 -36.60 -8.42 -4.35
N LEU A 183 -35.31 -8.27 -4.64
CA LEU A 183 -34.39 -7.58 -3.76
C LEU A 183 -34.74 -6.09 -3.63
N ARG A 184 -34.99 -5.39 -4.75
CA ARG A 184 -35.31 -3.95 -4.78
C ARG A 184 -36.55 -3.65 -3.94
N ALA A 185 -37.61 -4.45 -4.09
CA ALA A 185 -38.85 -4.30 -3.34
C ALA A 185 -38.64 -4.30 -1.81
N ALA A 186 -37.69 -5.11 -1.32
CA ALA A 186 -37.36 -5.16 0.11
C ALA A 186 -36.40 -4.04 0.56
N LEU A 187 -35.50 -3.59 -0.30
CA LEU A 187 -34.50 -2.57 0.05
C LEU A 187 -35.08 -1.15 0.06
N CYS A 188 -35.91 -0.84 -0.94
CA CYS A 188 -36.34 0.51 -1.27
C CYS A 188 -37.85 0.54 -1.63
N PRO A 189 -38.74 0.31 -0.64
CA PRO A 189 -40.18 0.41 -0.88
C PRO A 189 -40.55 1.86 -1.27
N ASP A 190 -41.34 1.99 -2.33
CA ASP A 190 -41.82 3.27 -2.88
C ASP A 190 -40.69 4.20 -3.37
N ASP A 191 -39.57 3.65 -3.82
CA ASP A 191 -38.41 4.39 -4.33
C ASP A 191 -37.78 5.38 -3.33
N ARG A 192 -38.03 5.18 -2.03
CA ARG A 192 -37.52 6.05 -0.96
C ARG A 192 -36.06 5.76 -0.61
N PRO A 193 -35.22 6.79 -0.36
CA PRO A 193 -33.84 6.59 0.07
C PRO A 193 -33.74 5.71 1.33
N MET A 194 -32.83 4.74 1.29
CA MET A 194 -32.55 3.86 2.42
C MET A 194 -31.47 4.49 3.30
N HIS A 195 -31.78 4.68 4.58
CA HIS A 195 -30.80 5.10 5.57
C HIS A 195 -30.16 3.90 6.26
N CYS A 196 -28.85 3.93 6.43
CA CYS A 196 -28.12 2.87 7.12
C CYS A 196 -26.91 3.40 7.90
N TYR A 197 -26.28 2.50 8.64
CA TYR A 197 -25.02 2.76 9.32
C TYR A 197 -23.96 1.76 8.83
N ILE A 198 -22.80 2.26 8.45
CA ILE A 198 -21.68 1.47 7.91
C ILE A 198 -20.42 1.75 8.73
N GLY A 199 -19.53 0.76 8.85
CA GLY A 199 -18.22 0.95 9.48
C GLY A 199 -18.21 0.77 11.01
N ARG A 200 -17.18 1.28 11.67
CA ARG A 200 -17.01 1.24 13.13
C ARG A 200 -17.64 2.46 13.81
N SER A 201 -17.89 2.35 15.12
CA SER A 201 -18.38 3.43 15.99
C SER A 201 -19.73 4.04 15.54
N ARG A 202 -20.62 3.17 15.05
CA ARG A 202 -21.90 3.50 14.39
C ARG A 202 -22.94 4.22 15.25
N HIS A 203 -22.75 4.28 16.57
CA HIS A 203 -23.77 4.70 17.54
C HIS A 203 -23.46 6.04 18.24
N THR A 204 -22.39 6.72 17.85
CA THR A 204 -22.01 8.02 18.44
C THR A 204 -21.96 9.11 17.37
N GLN A 205 -20.99 9.04 16.46
CA GLN A 205 -20.65 10.11 15.52
C GLN A 205 -20.39 9.62 14.09
N TYR A 206 -20.26 8.30 13.88
CA TYR A 206 -19.78 7.74 12.61
C TYR A 206 -20.81 6.87 11.91
N GLY A 207 -20.63 6.70 10.61
CA GLY A 207 -21.21 5.64 9.81
C GLY A 207 -22.56 5.92 9.16
N LYS A 208 -23.24 7.03 9.44
CA LYS A 208 -24.55 7.32 8.86
C LYS A 208 -24.43 7.55 7.35
N CYS A 209 -25.20 6.79 6.57
CA CYS A 209 -25.21 6.86 5.12
C CYS A 209 -26.65 6.86 4.58
N GLU A 210 -26.83 7.42 3.40
CA GLU A 210 -28.05 7.35 2.60
C GLU A 210 -27.76 6.60 1.29
N LEU A 211 -28.69 5.76 0.87
CA LEU A 211 -28.58 4.89 -0.30
C LEU A 211 -29.79 5.09 -1.22
N THR A 212 -29.54 5.30 -2.51
CA THR A 212 -30.58 5.33 -3.55
C THR A 212 -30.28 4.28 -4.63
N PHE A 213 -31.33 3.80 -5.29
CA PHE A 213 -31.28 2.65 -6.19
C PHE A 213 -31.93 2.99 -7.53
N SER A 214 -31.24 2.73 -8.64
CA SER A 214 -31.87 2.81 -9.97
C SER A 214 -32.81 1.64 -10.22
N ALA A 215 -33.78 1.81 -11.13
CA ALA A 215 -34.50 0.68 -11.70
C ALA A 215 -33.50 -0.35 -12.30
N PRO A 216 -33.86 -1.65 -12.35
CA PRO A 216 -33.08 -2.63 -13.08
C PRO A 216 -32.90 -2.20 -14.54
N ALA A 217 -31.67 -2.28 -15.01
CA ALA A 217 -31.31 -1.97 -16.39
C ALA A 217 -30.34 -3.03 -16.92
N PRO A 218 -30.25 -3.24 -18.24
CA PRO A 218 -29.31 -4.21 -18.79
C PRO A 218 -27.90 -3.95 -18.27
N CYS A 219 -27.23 -5.00 -17.80
CA CYS A 219 -25.88 -4.87 -17.27
C CYS A 219 -24.96 -4.40 -18.42
N ALA A 220 -24.61 -3.11 -18.42
CA ALA A 220 -23.76 -2.54 -19.45
C ALA A 220 -22.38 -3.19 -19.38
N ALA A 221 -22.09 -4.09 -20.31
CA ALA A 221 -20.74 -4.58 -20.57
C ALA A 221 -19.90 -3.55 -21.36
N GLY A 222 -20.51 -2.41 -21.75
CA GLY A 222 -20.08 -1.61 -22.89
C GLY A 222 -20.46 -2.33 -24.20
N ASP A 223 -20.66 -1.59 -25.27
CA ASP A 223 -20.55 -2.20 -26.59
C ASP A 223 -19.15 -2.76 -26.70
N ILE A 224 -19.02 -4.06 -27.02
CA ILE A 224 -17.72 -4.64 -27.31
C ILE A 224 -17.46 -4.33 -28.78
N PRO A 225 -16.62 -3.33 -29.11
CA PRO A 225 -16.23 -3.16 -30.50
C PRO A 225 -15.58 -4.47 -30.94
N VAL A 226 -15.91 -4.94 -32.15
CA VAL A 226 -15.18 -6.04 -32.76
C VAL A 226 -13.73 -5.55 -32.84
N PRO A 227 -12.78 -6.20 -32.14
CA PRO A 227 -11.41 -5.71 -32.14
C PRO A 227 -10.88 -5.75 -33.58
N GLN A 228 -10.24 -4.66 -34.00
CA GLN A 228 -9.60 -4.58 -35.32
C GLN A 228 -8.45 -5.59 -35.44
N ASP A 229 -7.85 -5.95 -34.30
CA ASP A 229 -6.83 -6.99 -34.16
C ASP A 229 -7.42 -8.26 -33.53
N ASP A 230 -6.66 -9.37 -33.54
CA ASP A 230 -7.02 -10.61 -32.86
C ASP A 230 -6.90 -10.54 -31.32
N VAL A 231 -6.65 -9.35 -30.76
CA VAL A 231 -6.33 -9.10 -29.34
C VAL A 231 -7.45 -8.32 -28.64
N LEU A 232 -7.81 -8.79 -27.45
CA LEU A 232 -8.67 -8.07 -26.50
C LEU A 232 -7.92 -7.77 -25.22
N TYR A 233 -8.15 -6.57 -24.67
CA TYR A 233 -7.60 -6.17 -23.40
C TYR A 233 -8.68 -6.23 -22.32
N LEU A 234 -8.34 -6.86 -21.20
CA LEU A 234 -9.23 -7.06 -20.07
C LEU A 234 -8.61 -6.44 -18.82
N ARG A 235 -9.45 -5.80 -18.02
CA ARG A 235 -9.10 -5.31 -16.69
C ARG A 235 -9.95 -5.95 -15.61
N LEU A 236 -9.34 -6.20 -14.47
CA LEU A 236 -10.06 -6.56 -13.25
C LEU A 236 -10.69 -5.29 -12.66
N ASP A 237 -12.02 -5.21 -12.65
CA ASP A 237 -12.76 -4.12 -12.01
C ASP A 237 -12.82 -4.29 -10.49
N THR A 238 -12.78 -5.54 -10.04
CA THR A 238 -12.69 -5.91 -8.62
C THR A 238 -11.60 -6.96 -8.43
N PRO A 239 -11.07 -7.13 -7.21
CA PRO A 239 -10.05 -8.13 -6.97
C PRO A 239 -10.51 -9.53 -7.38
N PHE A 240 -9.61 -10.31 -7.97
CA PHE A 240 -9.88 -11.66 -8.43
C PHE A 240 -9.30 -12.69 -7.47
N LEU A 241 -10.13 -13.63 -7.02
CA LEU A 241 -9.73 -14.75 -6.18
C LEU A 241 -9.80 -16.06 -6.99
N PRO A 242 -8.65 -16.67 -7.37
CA PRO A 242 -8.62 -17.90 -8.15
C PRO A 242 -9.33 -19.06 -7.45
N LEU A 243 -9.91 -19.96 -8.25
CA LEU A 243 -10.56 -21.20 -7.79
C LEU A 243 -9.55 -22.17 -7.20
N CYS A 244 -8.35 -22.29 -7.78
CA CYS A 244 -7.29 -23.17 -7.27
C CYS A 244 -6.78 -22.79 -5.87
N GLY A 245 -7.11 -21.60 -5.39
CA GLY A 245 -6.78 -21.14 -4.04
C GLY A 245 -5.35 -20.62 -3.85
N CYS A 246 -4.48 -20.76 -4.85
CA CYS A 246 -3.12 -20.24 -4.86
C CYS A 246 -2.95 -19.17 -5.96
N CYS A 247 -2.12 -18.16 -5.68
CA CYS A 247 -1.84 -17.09 -6.63
C CYS A 247 -0.34 -16.75 -6.61
N ASN A 248 0.49 -17.74 -6.91
CA ASN A 248 1.95 -17.57 -6.93
C ASN A 248 2.43 -16.81 -8.17
N HIS A 249 1.65 -16.83 -9.25
CA HIS A 249 1.96 -16.14 -10.50
C HIS A 249 0.67 -15.65 -11.18
N ALA A 250 0.63 -14.38 -11.58
CA ALA A 250 -0.54 -13.75 -12.18
C ALA A 250 -1.00 -14.45 -13.46
N GLY A 251 -0.08 -14.89 -14.32
CA GLY A 251 -0.43 -15.64 -15.53
C GLY A 251 -1.20 -16.93 -15.25
N ASN A 252 -0.82 -17.66 -14.19
CA ASN A 252 -1.50 -18.91 -13.81
C ASN A 252 -2.94 -18.63 -13.33
N ALA A 253 -3.10 -17.60 -12.50
CA ALA A 253 -4.41 -17.16 -12.02
C ALA A 253 -5.31 -16.72 -13.18
N LEU A 254 -4.80 -15.89 -14.09
CA LEU A 254 -5.56 -15.37 -15.22
C LEU A 254 -5.93 -16.45 -16.24
N ARG A 255 -5.17 -17.55 -16.35
CA ARG A 255 -5.56 -18.69 -17.20
C ARG A 255 -6.89 -19.30 -16.79
N GLU A 256 -7.28 -19.25 -15.51
CA GLU A 256 -8.62 -19.72 -15.11
C GLU A 256 -9.72 -18.86 -15.73
N ILE A 257 -9.55 -17.52 -15.73
CA ILE A 257 -10.49 -16.60 -16.39
C ILE A 257 -10.53 -16.87 -17.90
N VAL A 258 -9.35 -17.01 -18.53
CA VAL A 258 -9.24 -17.21 -19.98
C VAL A 258 -9.84 -18.55 -20.42
N SER A 259 -9.71 -19.61 -19.61
CA SER A 259 -10.34 -20.89 -19.90
C SER A 259 -11.87 -20.79 -20.03
N GLY A 260 -12.49 -19.82 -19.37
CA GLY A 260 -13.93 -19.53 -19.48
C GLY A 260 -14.34 -18.81 -20.77
N LEU A 261 -13.39 -18.34 -21.58
CA LEU A 261 -13.65 -17.60 -22.82
C LEU A 261 -13.69 -18.51 -24.06
N GLY A 262 -13.03 -19.66 -24.04
CA GLY A 262 -12.96 -20.62 -25.16
C GLY A 262 -11.62 -21.35 -25.21
N GLU A 263 -11.58 -22.53 -25.83
CA GLU A 263 -10.36 -23.34 -25.95
C GLU A 263 -9.30 -22.71 -26.88
N ASP A 264 -9.79 -21.90 -27.80
CA ASP A 264 -9.07 -21.14 -28.82
C ASP A 264 -8.69 -19.72 -28.36
N VAL A 265 -8.95 -19.38 -27.08
CA VAL A 265 -8.52 -18.11 -26.48
C VAL A 265 -7.36 -18.38 -25.54
N ARG A 266 -6.28 -17.60 -25.65
CA ARG A 266 -5.10 -17.69 -24.79
C ARG A 266 -4.71 -16.32 -24.27
N LEU A 267 -4.00 -16.31 -23.14
CA LEU A 267 -3.27 -15.12 -22.72
C LEU A 267 -2.25 -14.77 -23.81
N ASP A 268 -2.20 -13.50 -24.17
CA ASP A 268 -1.20 -13.03 -25.11
C ASP A 268 0.14 -12.82 -24.38
N THR A 269 1.05 -13.78 -24.54
CA THR A 269 2.36 -13.77 -23.89
C THR A 269 3.34 -12.78 -24.51
N ALA A 270 3.03 -12.18 -25.66
CA ALA A 270 3.85 -11.13 -26.26
C ALA A 270 3.69 -9.79 -25.52
N ARG A 271 2.63 -9.64 -24.71
CA ARG A 271 2.33 -8.43 -23.96
C ARG A 271 2.50 -8.65 -22.44
N PRO A 272 2.96 -7.63 -21.71
CA PRO A 272 3.10 -7.72 -20.26
C PRO A 272 1.74 -7.85 -19.55
N ILE A 273 1.78 -8.45 -18.36
CA ILE A 273 0.67 -8.43 -17.41
C ILE A 273 1.01 -7.43 -16.31
N PHE A 274 0.25 -6.34 -16.21
CA PHE A 274 0.38 -5.40 -15.09
C PHE A 274 -0.58 -5.83 -14.00
N SER A 275 -0.04 -6.37 -12.92
CA SER A 275 -0.82 -6.93 -11.81
C SER A 275 -0.21 -6.57 -10.46
N ALA A 276 -1.03 -6.65 -9.42
CA ALA A 276 -0.59 -6.58 -8.03
C ALA A 276 -1.30 -7.67 -7.23
N ALA A 277 -0.66 -8.13 -6.16
CA ALA A 277 -1.28 -9.08 -5.24
C ALA A 277 -2.33 -8.37 -4.37
N GLN A 278 -3.42 -9.06 -4.06
CA GLN A 278 -4.43 -8.59 -3.11
C GLN A 278 -4.72 -9.68 -2.09
N GLU A 279 -4.62 -9.32 -0.82
CA GLU A 279 -5.17 -10.11 0.28
C GLU A 279 -6.63 -9.74 0.53
N ALA A 280 -7.49 -10.74 0.69
CA ALA A 280 -8.89 -10.57 1.02
C ALA A 280 -9.23 -11.38 2.28
N ASP A 281 -9.45 -10.67 3.39
CA ASP A 281 -10.06 -11.20 4.61
C ASP A 281 -11.14 -10.22 5.10
N ASN A 282 -12.16 -10.73 5.79
CA ASN A 282 -13.22 -9.92 6.38
C ASN A 282 -13.77 -10.57 7.64
N PHE A 283 -14.31 -9.74 8.53
CA PHE A 283 -15.01 -10.19 9.72
C PHE A 283 -16.46 -10.56 9.37
N VAL A 284 -16.91 -11.72 9.85
CA VAL A 284 -18.29 -12.19 9.67
C VAL A 284 -19.03 -12.01 10.99
N GLY A 285 -19.95 -11.05 11.02
CA GLY A 285 -20.66 -10.65 12.24
C GLY A 285 -21.41 -11.80 12.92
N VAL A 286 -22.07 -12.67 12.14
CA VAL A 286 -22.83 -13.81 12.66
C VAL A 286 -21.92 -14.84 13.35
N TRP A 287 -20.68 -15.00 12.88
CA TRP A 287 -19.72 -15.95 13.47
C TRP A 287 -18.89 -15.32 14.59
N GLY A 288 -18.82 -13.99 14.67
CA GLY A 288 -17.89 -13.31 15.56
C GLY A 288 -16.41 -13.52 15.19
N LEU A 289 -16.12 -13.95 13.95
CA LEU A 289 -14.79 -14.40 13.53
C LEU A 289 -14.38 -13.81 12.18
N ARG A 290 -13.06 -13.72 11.95
CA ARG A 290 -12.52 -13.44 10.61
C ARG A 290 -12.51 -14.69 9.77
N ARG A 291 -12.78 -14.53 8.46
CA ARG A 291 -12.56 -15.61 7.50
C ARG A 291 -11.07 -15.87 7.30
N PRO A 292 -10.69 -17.10 6.93
CA PRO A 292 -9.36 -17.38 6.41
C PRO A 292 -9.03 -16.42 5.26
N ARG A 293 -7.78 -15.94 5.27
CA ARG A 293 -7.30 -15.04 4.23
C ARG A 293 -7.23 -15.75 2.88
N ALA A 294 -7.72 -15.09 1.85
CA ALA A 294 -7.48 -15.47 0.46
C ALA A 294 -6.48 -14.51 -0.18
N VAL A 295 -5.63 -15.03 -1.06
CA VAL A 295 -4.71 -14.25 -1.89
C VAL A 295 -5.16 -14.35 -3.35
N GLY A 296 -5.10 -13.23 -4.05
CA GLY A 296 -5.46 -13.14 -5.46
C GLY A 296 -4.85 -11.92 -6.14
N LEU A 297 -5.46 -11.49 -7.24
CA LEU A 297 -5.02 -10.32 -8.01
C LEU A 297 -5.85 -9.09 -7.67
N ALA A 298 -5.20 -7.94 -7.56
CA ALA A 298 -5.84 -6.66 -7.27
C ALA A 298 -6.69 -6.16 -8.45
N ALA A 299 -7.70 -5.35 -8.13
CA ALA A 299 -8.38 -4.52 -9.12
C ALA A 299 -7.38 -3.59 -9.83
N GLY A 300 -7.68 -3.22 -11.07
CA GLY A 300 -6.77 -2.49 -11.94
C GLY A 300 -5.75 -3.38 -12.65
N THR A 301 -5.64 -4.67 -12.30
CA THR A 301 -4.84 -5.62 -13.09
C THR A 301 -5.33 -5.64 -14.53
N VAL A 302 -4.42 -5.49 -15.49
CA VAL A 302 -4.72 -5.49 -16.92
C VAL A 302 -3.85 -6.50 -17.66
N PHE A 303 -4.47 -7.17 -18.63
CA PHE A 303 -3.85 -8.24 -19.42
C PHE A 303 -4.51 -8.33 -20.79
N ALA A 304 -3.78 -8.91 -21.75
CA ALA A 304 -4.25 -9.14 -23.10
C ALA A 304 -4.59 -10.63 -23.32
N VAL A 305 -5.63 -10.88 -24.10
CA VAL A 305 -6.01 -12.20 -24.59
C VAL A 305 -6.09 -12.16 -26.11
N ARG A 306 -5.79 -13.27 -26.76
CA ARG A 306 -5.89 -13.39 -28.21
C ARG A 306 -6.50 -14.71 -28.64
N LYS A 307 -7.05 -14.72 -29.85
CA LYS A 307 -7.49 -15.96 -30.52
C LYS A 307 -6.26 -16.68 -31.08
N THR A 308 -6.22 -18.00 -30.92
CA THR A 308 -5.17 -18.84 -31.52
C THR A 308 -5.42 -19.06 -33.01
N THR A 309 -6.68 -19.01 -33.42
CA THR A 309 -7.13 -19.20 -34.81
C THR A 309 -8.36 -18.34 -35.09
N GLY A 310 -8.41 -17.74 -36.27
CA GLY A 310 -9.56 -16.95 -36.75
C GLY A 310 -9.77 -15.61 -36.03
N ALA A 311 -10.78 -14.87 -36.51
CA ALA A 311 -11.21 -13.60 -35.91
C ALA A 311 -12.21 -13.83 -34.76
N TRP A 312 -12.44 -12.79 -33.95
CA TRP A 312 -13.47 -12.79 -32.92
C TRP A 312 -14.87 -12.85 -33.56
N SER A 313 -15.60 -13.92 -33.29
CA SER A 313 -16.98 -14.10 -33.74
C SER A 313 -17.97 -13.40 -32.79
N ALA A 314 -19.22 -13.21 -33.25
CA ALA A 314 -20.28 -12.69 -32.39
C ALA A 314 -20.54 -13.58 -31.16
N GLU A 315 -20.33 -14.90 -31.27
CA GLU A 315 -20.44 -15.82 -30.14
C GLU A 315 -19.31 -15.63 -29.12
N ASP A 316 -18.08 -15.41 -29.58
CA ASP A 316 -16.94 -15.09 -28.71
C ASP A 316 -17.20 -13.82 -27.91
N LEU A 317 -17.68 -12.77 -28.57
CA LEU A 317 -18.00 -11.51 -27.91
C LEU A 317 -19.14 -11.69 -26.90
N ARG A 318 -20.14 -12.53 -27.18
CA ARG A 318 -21.17 -12.90 -26.19
C ARG A 318 -20.58 -13.63 -24.97
N ARG A 319 -19.57 -14.50 -25.15
CA ARG A 319 -18.85 -15.14 -24.04
C ARG A 319 -18.11 -14.11 -23.20
N VAL A 320 -17.45 -13.13 -23.83
CA VAL A 320 -16.79 -12.01 -23.14
C VAL A 320 -17.80 -11.14 -22.39
N GLN A 321 -18.94 -10.79 -23.00
CA GLN A 321 -20.02 -10.04 -22.33
C GLN A 321 -20.55 -10.79 -21.12
N LYS A 322 -20.77 -12.10 -21.26
CA LYS A 322 -21.22 -12.97 -20.17
C LYS A 322 -20.17 -13.03 -19.04
N LEU A 323 -18.89 -13.11 -19.36
CA LEU A 323 -17.80 -13.02 -18.39
C LEU A 323 -17.80 -11.64 -17.71
N CYS A 324 -17.98 -10.55 -18.44
CA CYS A 324 -18.01 -9.22 -17.84
C CYS A 324 -19.21 -9.07 -16.89
N ALA A 325 -20.38 -9.57 -17.25
CA ALA A 325 -21.54 -9.50 -16.37
C ALA A 325 -21.44 -10.47 -15.18
N ARG A 326 -20.90 -11.67 -15.39
CA ARG A 326 -20.81 -12.72 -14.36
C ARG A 326 -19.57 -12.57 -13.48
N GLY A 327 -18.47 -12.07 -13.98
CA GLY A 327 -17.17 -12.30 -13.35
C GLY A 327 -16.85 -13.80 -13.18
N PHE A 328 -15.69 -14.06 -12.57
CA PHE A 328 -15.14 -15.41 -12.41
C PHE A 328 -14.34 -15.54 -11.11
N GLY A 329 -14.33 -16.72 -10.50
CA GLY A 329 -13.53 -17.03 -9.31
C GLY A 329 -14.35 -17.29 -8.05
N ARG A 330 -13.70 -17.17 -6.89
CA ARG A 330 -14.34 -17.37 -5.58
C ARG A 330 -15.00 -16.09 -5.08
N ARG A 331 -16.03 -16.25 -4.24
CA ARG A 331 -16.71 -15.16 -3.52
C ARG A 331 -17.35 -14.10 -4.43
N MET A 332 -17.85 -14.54 -5.59
CA MET A 332 -18.41 -13.62 -6.58
C MET A 332 -19.70 -12.94 -6.09
N GLU A 333 -20.42 -13.52 -5.13
CA GLU A 333 -21.56 -12.89 -4.48
C GLU A 333 -21.16 -11.63 -3.71
N GLU A 334 -19.91 -11.55 -3.22
CA GLU A 334 -19.32 -10.35 -2.61
C GLU A 334 -18.67 -9.41 -3.64
N GLY A 335 -18.90 -9.68 -4.93
CA GLY A 335 -18.43 -8.86 -6.04
C GLY A 335 -16.99 -9.08 -6.46
N PHE A 336 -16.29 -10.08 -5.95
CA PHE A 336 -14.94 -10.45 -6.41
C PHE A 336 -14.98 -11.02 -7.84
N GLY A 337 -13.88 -10.84 -8.57
CA GLY A 337 -13.65 -11.47 -9.87
C GLY A 337 -14.35 -10.79 -11.05
N GLN A 338 -14.74 -9.53 -10.89
CA GLN A 338 -15.40 -8.78 -11.94
C GLN A 338 -14.39 -8.35 -13.00
N VAL A 339 -14.69 -8.66 -14.27
CA VAL A 339 -13.84 -8.30 -15.42
C VAL A 339 -14.55 -7.26 -16.27
N ARG A 340 -13.79 -6.33 -16.85
CA ARG A 340 -14.27 -5.33 -17.81
C ARG A 340 -13.31 -5.28 -19.00
N LEU A 341 -13.81 -4.85 -20.15
CA LEU A 341 -12.94 -4.47 -21.24
C LEU A 341 -12.08 -3.27 -20.85
N TRP A 342 -10.88 -3.26 -21.40
CA TRP A 342 -10.02 -2.09 -21.40
C TRP A 342 -9.84 -1.62 -22.83
N THR A 343 -10.20 -0.37 -23.10
CA THR A 343 -10.07 0.23 -24.42
C THR A 343 -8.74 0.97 -24.45
N GLN A 344 -7.92 0.70 -25.46
CA GLN A 344 -6.71 1.48 -25.69
C GLN A 344 -7.09 2.81 -26.31
N HIS A 345 -6.54 3.90 -25.79
CA HIS A 345 -6.73 5.24 -26.32
C HIS A 345 -5.42 5.69 -26.96
N PRO A 346 -5.44 6.29 -28.17
CA PRO A 346 -4.23 6.80 -28.82
C PRO A 346 -3.51 7.88 -28.00
N GLN A 347 -4.27 8.66 -27.24
CA GLN A 347 -3.78 9.66 -26.31
C GLN A 347 -4.63 9.62 -25.05
N LEU A 348 -3.98 9.71 -23.90
CA LEU A 348 -4.63 9.81 -22.61
C LEU A 348 -4.19 11.10 -21.93
N THR A 349 -5.16 11.86 -21.41
CA THR A 349 -4.90 13.11 -20.68
C THR A 349 -5.73 13.16 -19.43
N MET A 350 -5.17 13.69 -18.35
CA MET A 350 -5.94 14.03 -17.16
C MET A 350 -6.93 15.11 -17.52
N ALA A 351 -8.15 15.01 -17.03
CA ALA A 351 -9.08 16.13 -17.06
C ALA A 351 -8.45 17.33 -16.34
N ASP A 352 -8.54 18.51 -16.95
CA ASP A 352 -8.22 19.75 -16.26
C ASP A 352 -9.23 19.93 -15.13
N SER A 353 -8.83 19.56 -13.92
CA SER A 353 -9.63 19.87 -12.76
C SER A 353 -9.60 21.39 -12.60
N GLY A 354 -10.72 22.06 -12.89
CA GLY A 354 -10.97 23.44 -12.42
C GLY A 354 -11.06 23.53 -10.89
N LEU A 355 -11.05 22.38 -10.22
CA LEU A 355 -10.64 22.26 -8.83
C LEU A 355 -9.11 22.27 -8.83
N PRO A 356 -8.45 23.12 -8.02
CA PRO A 356 -7.02 22.97 -7.81
C PRO A 356 -6.73 21.48 -7.62
N GLU A 357 -5.62 20.97 -8.16
CA GLU A 357 -4.98 19.86 -7.45
C GLU A 357 -4.95 20.33 -6.00
N GLU A 358 -5.83 19.79 -5.15
CA GLU A 358 -5.62 19.89 -3.72
C GLU A 358 -4.28 19.22 -3.58
N LYS A 359 -3.23 20.04 -3.51
CA LYS A 359 -1.82 19.70 -3.42
C LYS A 359 -1.57 18.95 -2.12
N ASN A 360 -2.43 18.03 -1.67
CA ASN A 360 -2.65 17.87 -0.24
C ASN A 360 -2.67 19.26 0.39
N ALA A 361 -3.73 20.03 0.17
CA ALA A 361 -3.94 21.27 0.91
C ALA A 361 -4.37 20.94 2.36
N ASP A 362 -3.56 20.12 3.04
CA ASP A 362 -2.92 20.44 4.30
C ASP A 362 -1.83 19.37 4.55
N LYS A 363 -0.81 19.28 3.69
CA LYS A 363 0.52 18.98 4.23
C LYS A 363 0.82 20.18 5.12
N GLY A 364 0.29 20.15 6.34
CA GLY A 364 0.58 21.19 7.32
C GLY A 364 2.08 21.32 7.30
N THR A 365 2.57 22.48 6.81
CA THR A 365 3.90 22.96 7.14
C THR A 365 3.98 22.71 8.61
N VAL A 366 4.80 21.72 9.01
CA VAL A 366 4.81 21.17 10.37
C VAL A 366 4.68 22.35 11.30
N GLY A 367 3.47 22.57 11.81
CA GLY A 367 3.18 23.74 12.61
C GLY A 367 4.15 23.70 13.78
N GLU A 368 4.62 24.86 14.22
CA GLU A 368 5.71 24.98 15.18
C GLU A 368 5.62 23.88 16.26
N LEU A 369 6.45 22.83 16.12
CA LEU A 369 6.27 21.61 16.89
C LEU A 369 6.41 21.95 18.35
N HIS A 370 5.41 21.56 19.16
CA HIS A 370 5.51 21.70 20.59
C HIS A 370 6.85 21.11 21.08
N LYS A 371 7.56 21.84 21.96
CA LYS A 371 8.95 21.56 22.38
C LYS A 371 9.21 20.09 22.73
N LYS A 372 8.25 19.43 23.38
CA LYS A 372 8.34 17.98 23.74
C LYS A 372 8.30 17.05 22.53
N VAL A 373 7.46 17.34 21.53
CA VAL A 373 7.35 16.55 20.30
C VAL A 373 8.62 16.74 19.47
N ARG A 374 9.11 17.98 19.37
CA ARG A 374 10.39 18.30 18.72
C ARG A 374 11.55 17.48 19.30
N GLY A 375 11.69 17.45 20.64
CA GLY A 375 12.72 16.64 21.31
C GLY A 375 12.57 15.14 21.07
N GLY A 376 11.34 14.62 21.06
CA GLY A 376 11.06 13.22 20.75
C GLY A 376 11.46 12.85 19.31
N VAL A 377 11.14 13.70 18.34
CA VAL A 377 11.51 13.52 16.93
C VAL A 377 13.02 13.58 16.75
N GLN A 378 13.71 14.56 17.36
CA GLN A 378 15.18 14.65 17.31
C GLN A 378 15.85 13.37 17.84
N ARG A 379 15.34 12.80 18.94
CA ARG A 379 15.83 11.52 19.48
C ARG A 379 15.66 10.36 18.50
N ILE A 380 14.49 10.25 17.86
CA ILE A 380 14.22 9.19 16.86
C ILE A 380 15.14 9.35 15.64
N LEU A 381 15.29 10.57 15.13
CA LEU A 381 16.19 10.88 14.01
C LEU A 381 17.64 10.54 14.35
N LYS A 382 18.09 10.88 15.57
CA LYS A 382 19.42 10.51 16.08
C LYS A 382 19.62 9.00 16.10
N GLU A 383 18.71 8.25 16.72
CA GLU A 383 18.79 6.79 16.80
C GLU A 383 18.82 6.14 15.41
N ARG A 384 18.00 6.65 14.48
CA ARG A 384 17.94 6.16 13.10
C ARG A 384 19.20 6.50 12.30
N CYS A 385 19.74 7.71 12.46
CA CYS A 385 21.00 8.13 11.86
C CYS A 385 22.15 7.24 12.33
N ILE A 386 22.27 7.02 13.64
CA ILE A 386 23.28 6.11 14.21
C ILE A 386 23.12 4.69 13.64
N ALA A 387 21.90 4.17 13.57
CA ALA A 387 21.65 2.85 13.01
C ALA A 387 22.10 2.74 11.53
N GLN A 388 21.84 3.77 10.72
CA GLN A 388 22.27 3.80 9.33
C GLN A 388 23.79 3.81 9.19
N PHE A 389 24.49 4.54 10.07
CA PHE A 389 25.95 4.59 10.05
C PHE A 389 26.58 3.25 10.46
N ARG A 390 25.92 2.47 11.32
CA ARG A 390 26.33 1.09 11.59
C ARG A 390 26.26 0.22 10.33
N LEU A 391 25.23 0.40 9.49
CA LEU A 391 25.12 -0.31 8.21
C LEU A 391 26.23 0.10 7.24
N TYR A 392 26.55 1.38 7.14
CA TYR A 392 27.68 1.84 6.33
C TYR A 392 29.02 1.27 6.82
N ALA A 393 29.21 1.16 8.14
CA ALA A 393 30.39 0.56 8.73
C ALA A 393 30.50 -0.94 8.40
N MET A 394 29.38 -1.67 8.44
CA MET A 394 29.33 -3.09 8.06
C MET A 394 29.73 -3.29 6.61
N ALA A 395 29.12 -2.55 5.68
CA ALA A 395 29.43 -2.63 4.26
C ALA A 395 30.91 -2.32 3.99
N SER A 396 31.45 -1.29 4.63
CA SER A 396 32.87 -0.91 4.46
C SER A 396 33.81 -2.00 5.00
N ALA A 397 33.44 -2.70 6.07
CA ALA A 397 34.23 -3.80 6.62
C ALA A 397 34.22 -5.04 5.72
N GLU A 398 33.11 -5.31 5.02
CA GLU A 398 32.96 -6.44 4.08
C GLU A 398 33.78 -6.25 2.81
N THR A 399 33.94 -5.01 2.33
CA THR A 399 34.74 -4.71 1.13
C THR A 399 36.25 -4.77 1.34
N MET A 400 36.73 -4.94 2.58
CA MET A 400 38.15 -4.89 2.90
C MET A 400 38.81 -6.26 2.76
N SER A 401 39.91 -6.33 2.01
CA SER A 401 40.75 -7.53 1.94
C SER A 401 41.53 -7.73 3.25
N LEU A 402 41.47 -8.93 3.83
CA LEU A 402 42.01 -9.23 5.15
C LEU A 402 42.99 -10.40 5.09
N GLU A 403 44.22 -10.21 5.59
CA GLU A 403 45.18 -11.30 5.86
C GLU A 403 44.82 -12.04 7.17
N GLU A 404 45.18 -13.32 7.28
CA GLU A 404 44.85 -14.21 8.42
C GLU A 404 45.28 -13.67 9.80
N SER A 405 46.31 -12.83 9.85
CA SER A 405 46.91 -12.24 11.05
C SER A 405 46.25 -10.94 11.54
N SER A 406 45.27 -10.40 10.80
CA SER A 406 44.66 -9.08 11.06
C SER A 406 43.77 -9.04 12.32
N ASN A 407 43.39 -10.19 12.86
CA ASN A 407 42.49 -10.30 14.01
C ASN A 407 43.03 -9.61 15.29
N HIS A 408 44.33 -9.74 15.55
CA HIS A 408 44.97 -9.11 16.71
C HIS A 408 45.01 -7.58 16.58
N VAL A 409 45.08 -7.07 15.34
CA VAL A 409 45.05 -5.63 15.06
C VAL A 409 43.68 -5.05 15.41
N PHE A 410 42.58 -5.66 14.94
CA PHE A 410 41.23 -5.19 15.27
C PHE A 410 40.88 -5.30 16.75
N ALA A 411 41.35 -6.36 17.44
CA ALA A 411 41.16 -6.50 18.87
C ALA A 411 41.88 -5.39 19.66
N ARG A 412 43.11 -5.05 19.26
CA ARG A 412 43.89 -3.96 19.85
C ARG A 412 43.27 -2.59 19.56
N LEU A 413 42.82 -2.33 18.32
CA LEU A 413 42.07 -1.11 17.98
C LEU A 413 40.78 -0.96 18.77
N ALA A 414 40.01 -2.04 18.94
CA ALA A 414 38.80 -2.03 19.75
C ALA A 414 39.12 -1.74 21.23
N TYR A 415 40.25 -2.25 21.74
CA TYR A 415 40.75 -1.92 23.06
C TYR A 415 41.16 -0.45 23.17
N ILE A 416 41.80 0.15 22.17
CA ILE A 416 42.14 1.60 22.19
C ILE A 416 40.88 2.45 22.14
N LEU A 417 39.89 2.03 21.33
CA LEU A 417 38.60 2.71 21.19
C LEU A 417 37.83 2.79 22.52
N GLN A 418 38.02 1.81 23.43
CA GLN A 418 37.37 1.73 24.76
C GLN A 418 35.90 2.15 24.73
N ALA A 419 35.14 1.51 23.85
CA ALA A 419 33.78 1.90 23.49
C ALA A 419 32.72 1.74 24.59
N ASP A 420 33.11 1.47 25.83
CA ASP A 420 32.22 1.35 27.00
C ASP A 420 32.39 2.50 28.01
N ARG A 421 33.30 3.46 27.74
CA ARG A 421 33.46 4.62 28.62
C ARG A 421 32.29 5.61 28.49
N PRO A 422 31.80 6.18 29.61
CA PRO A 422 30.97 7.37 29.57
C PRO A 422 31.81 8.55 29.05
N HIS A 423 31.26 9.35 28.14
CA HIS A 423 31.87 10.55 27.54
C HIS A 423 33.06 10.33 26.60
N TRP A 424 33.02 9.30 25.75
CA TRP A 424 33.98 9.11 24.65
C TRP A 424 33.98 10.31 23.68
N THR A 425 35.16 10.82 23.32
CA THR A 425 35.35 11.82 22.25
C THR A 425 36.38 11.34 21.22
N GLN A 426 36.30 11.86 20.00
CA GLN A 426 37.29 11.58 18.95
C GLN A 426 38.70 12.02 19.36
N LYS A 427 38.82 13.14 20.07
CA LYS A 427 40.10 13.68 20.55
C LYS A 427 40.79 12.74 21.53
N ASP A 428 40.05 12.23 22.53
CA ASP A 428 40.59 11.29 23.51
C ASP A 428 41.08 9.99 22.85
N PHE A 429 40.36 9.53 21.83
CA PHE A 429 40.79 8.38 21.05
C PHE A 429 42.09 8.66 20.29
N GLN A 430 42.20 9.81 19.61
CA GLN A 430 43.39 10.18 18.83
C GLN A 430 44.63 10.30 19.71
N GLU A 431 44.53 10.91 20.90
CA GLU A 431 45.64 11.02 21.86
C GLU A 431 46.16 9.63 22.27
N ARG A 432 45.25 8.71 22.60
CA ARG A 432 45.61 7.33 22.97
C ARG A 432 46.15 6.52 21.82
N PHE A 433 45.53 6.65 20.66
CA PHE A 433 45.98 5.99 19.45
C PHE A 433 47.39 6.44 19.10
N THR A 434 47.69 7.74 19.26
CA THR A 434 49.04 8.29 19.04
C THR A 434 50.05 7.73 20.05
N ALA A 435 49.74 7.76 21.35
CA ALA A 435 50.61 7.18 22.38
C ALA A 435 50.85 5.67 22.16
N GLU A 436 49.83 4.93 21.74
CA GLU A 436 49.96 3.51 21.41
C GLU A 436 50.86 3.30 20.18
N MET A 437 50.75 4.16 19.18
CA MET A 437 51.61 4.11 17.99
C MET A 437 53.06 4.49 18.29
N GLU A 438 53.34 5.33 19.29
CA GLU A 438 54.71 5.62 19.73
C GLU A 438 55.36 4.40 20.41
N GLY A 439 54.61 3.69 21.26
CA GLY A 439 55.10 2.51 22.00
C GLY A 439 55.00 1.17 21.27
N ALA A 440 54.30 1.08 20.13
CA ALA A 440 54.12 -0.18 19.41
C ALA A 440 55.34 -0.59 18.57
N GLY A 441 55.64 -1.90 18.56
CA GLY A 441 56.66 -2.50 17.68
C GLY A 441 56.27 -2.50 16.20
N ASP A 442 57.26 -2.63 15.32
CA ASP A 442 57.13 -2.48 13.86
C ASP A 442 56.10 -3.43 13.24
N THR A 443 55.95 -4.64 13.79
CA THR A 443 54.96 -5.62 13.30
C THR A 443 53.53 -5.11 13.37
N PHE A 444 53.14 -4.41 14.46
CA PHE A 444 51.79 -3.87 14.59
C PHE A 444 51.58 -2.68 13.63
N LYS A 445 52.57 -1.79 13.54
CA LYS A 445 52.55 -0.63 12.64
C LYS A 445 52.43 -1.05 11.17
N ASN A 446 53.23 -2.03 10.75
CA ASN A 446 53.23 -2.55 9.39
C ASN A 446 51.91 -3.24 9.05
N ASN A 447 51.35 -4.05 9.96
CA ASN A 447 50.06 -4.69 9.73
C ASN A 447 48.90 -3.69 9.66
N LEU A 448 48.95 -2.62 10.46
CA LEU A 448 47.95 -1.56 10.42
C LEU A 448 48.02 -0.75 9.11
N ALA A 449 49.22 -0.42 8.64
CA ALA A 449 49.44 0.31 7.38
C ALA A 449 48.99 -0.45 6.12
N LYS A 450 48.90 -1.78 6.19
CA LYS A 450 48.38 -2.63 5.11
C LYS A 450 46.85 -2.61 4.99
N LEU A 451 46.13 -2.30 6.06
CA LEU A 451 44.67 -2.33 6.07
C LEU A 451 44.10 -1.08 5.40
N ARG A 452 43.39 -1.27 4.28
CA ARG A 452 42.75 -0.22 3.50
C ARG A 452 41.26 -0.49 3.40
N PRO A 453 40.43 0.13 4.26
CA PRO A 453 39.00 0.20 3.99
C PRO A 453 38.81 0.80 2.59
N ASP A 454 37.89 0.28 1.77
CA ASP A 454 37.58 0.75 0.40
C ASP A 454 38.72 0.81 -0.65
N GLY A 455 39.91 0.29 -0.32
CA GLY A 455 41.09 0.39 -1.20
C GLY A 455 41.77 1.76 -1.20
N GLY A 456 41.25 2.73 -0.43
CA GLY A 456 41.77 4.08 -0.29
C GLY A 456 42.92 4.20 0.72
N ARG A 457 42.83 5.18 1.63
CA ARG A 457 43.89 5.44 2.63
C ARG A 457 43.99 4.30 3.63
N SER A 458 45.19 4.06 4.15
CA SER A 458 45.40 3.08 5.20
C SER A 458 44.72 3.52 6.50
N ILE A 459 44.24 2.55 7.26
CA ILE A 459 43.44 2.78 8.47
C ILE A 459 44.23 3.58 9.52
N ASP A 460 45.56 3.41 9.62
CA ASP A 460 46.41 4.20 10.52
C ASP A 460 46.33 5.71 10.20
N LYS A 461 46.35 6.08 8.91
CA LYS A 461 46.25 7.48 8.47
C LYS A 461 44.87 8.06 8.69
N ILE A 462 43.83 7.24 8.56
CA ILE A 462 42.45 7.66 8.84
C ILE A 462 42.27 7.89 10.35
N LEU A 463 42.77 6.98 11.19
CA LEU A 463 42.66 7.09 12.65
C LEU A 463 43.54 8.21 13.25
N GLN A 464 44.70 8.53 12.64
CA GLN A 464 45.53 9.69 13.01
C GLN A 464 44.96 11.03 12.53
N GLY A 465 44.16 11.01 11.47
CA GLY A 465 43.63 12.18 10.81
C GLY A 465 42.12 12.30 10.96
N ASP A 466 41.42 12.47 9.84
CA ASP A 466 39.97 12.64 9.80
C ASP A 466 39.26 11.27 9.85
N MET A 467 38.82 10.87 11.04
CA MET A 467 38.07 9.61 11.26
C MET A 467 36.69 9.60 10.59
N THR A 468 36.21 10.73 10.06
CA THR A 468 34.96 10.81 9.31
C THR A 468 35.13 10.45 7.84
N GLN A 469 36.36 10.33 7.34
CA GLN A 469 36.68 10.20 5.92
C GLN A 469 35.86 9.11 5.19
N LEU A 470 35.59 7.98 5.85
CA LEU A 470 34.85 6.85 5.25
C LEU A 470 33.34 7.06 5.10
N TYR A 471 32.78 8.07 5.75
CA TYR A 471 31.34 8.33 5.78
C TYR A 471 30.95 9.81 5.64
N LYS A 472 31.93 10.71 5.49
CA LYS A 472 31.73 12.17 5.42
C LYS A 472 30.73 12.57 4.34
N GLU A 473 30.86 12.00 3.14
CA GLU A 473 29.94 12.24 2.01
C GLU A 473 28.53 11.68 2.28
N LYS A 474 28.44 10.59 3.06
CA LYS A 474 27.17 9.94 3.43
C LYS A 474 26.43 10.70 4.53
N LEU A 475 27.07 11.68 5.18
CA LEU A 475 26.49 12.46 6.27
C LEU A 475 25.39 13.43 5.79
N VAL A 476 25.45 13.83 4.52
CA VAL A 476 24.47 14.73 3.90
C VAL A 476 23.24 13.95 3.39
N SER A 477 23.45 12.74 2.87
CA SER A 477 22.42 11.91 2.23
C SER A 477 21.98 10.70 3.05
N TRP A 478 22.37 10.59 4.33
CA TRP A 478 22.05 9.43 5.18
C TRP A 478 20.55 9.09 5.22
N HIS A 479 19.70 10.12 5.19
CA HIS A 479 18.25 10.00 5.24
C HIS A 479 17.68 9.30 3.99
N GLU A 480 18.33 9.43 2.83
CA GLU A 480 17.93 8.74 1.60
C GLU A 480 18.08 7.23 1.78
N ALA A 481 19.22 6.78 2.29
CA ALA A 481 19.45 5.36 2.56
C ALA A 481 18.64 4.84 3.75
N ALA A 482 18.44 5.65 4.79
CA ALA A 482 17.75 5.23 6.02
C ALA A 482 16.23 5.09 5.86
N PHE A 483 15.63 5.84 4.93
CA PHE A 483 14.17 5.94 4.76
C PHE A 483 13.67 5.54 3.36
N GLY A 484 14.54 5.36 2.37
CA GLY A 484 14.18 4.86 1.03
C GLY A 484 13.10 5.72 0.36
N GLU A 485 11.97 5.10 0.00
CA GLU A 485 10.82 5.79 -0.62
C GLU A 485 10.25 6.94 0.24
N LYS A 486 10.51 6.94 1.56
CA LYS A 486 10.06 7.97 2.51
C LYS A 486 11.11 9.08 2.75
N ALA A 487 12.22 9.11 2.01
CA ALA A 487 13.29 10.09 2.20
C ALA A 487 12.80 11.54 2.11
N GLY A 488 11.88 11.85 1.19
CA GLY A 488 11.32 13.20 1.06
C GLY A 488 10.58 13.67 2.32
N ALA A 489 9.74 12.82 2.91
CA ALA A 489 9.04 13.13 4.15
C ALA A 489 10.00 13.20 5.35
N ALA A 490 11.05 12.37 5.38
CA ALA A 490 12.07 12.42 6.41
C ALA A 490 12.87 13.74 6.35
N LYS A 491 13.16 14.24 5.15
CA LYS A 491 13.83 15.53 4.95
C LYS A 491 13.01 16.69 5.48
N GLU A 492 11.71 16.73 5.14
CA GLU A 492 10.76 17.72 5.69
C GLU A 492 10.78 17.73 7.23
N LEU A 493 10.84 16.55 7.86
CA LEU A 493 10.88 16.41 9.31
C LEU A 493 12.23 16.86 9.92
N ILE A 494 13.35 16.50 9.29
CA ILE A 494 14.71 16.92 9.69
C ILE A 494 14.81 18.45 9.70
N ASP A 495 14.31 19.09 8.64
CA ASP A 495 14.30 20.54 8.51
C ASP A 495 13.38 21.18 9.55
N ALA A 496 12.18 20.63 9.76
CA ALA A 496 11.21 21.13 10.74
C ALA A 496 11.73 21.13 12.19
N VAL A 497 12.56 20.15 12.56
CA VAL A 497 13.16 20.10 13.91
C VAL A 497 14.57 20.69 13.98
N ALA A 498 15.12 21.16 12.86
CA ALA A 498 16.51 21.59 12.70
C ALA A 498 17.51 20.52 13.19
N PHE A 499 17.29 19.25 12.81
CA PHE A 499 18.21 18.17 13.19
C PHE A 499 19.52 18.30 12.39
N ARG A 500 20.65 18.23 13.09
CA ARG A 500 22.00 18.31 12.54
C ARG A 500 22.82 17.12 13.05
N PRO A 501 23.13 16.11 12.22
CA PRO A 501 23.96 14.97 12.62
C PRO A 501 25.32 15.38 13.21
N GLU A 502 25.85 16.52 12.79
CA GLU A 502 27.12 17.11 13.22
C GLU A 502 27.15 17.40 14.73
N GLU A 503 26.00 17.71 15.33
CA GLU A 503 25.87 17.89 16.79
C GLU A 503 26.15 16.60 17.58
N TYR A 504 26.13 15.45 16.90
CA TYR A 504 26.36 14.12 17.47
C TYR A 504 27.58 13.43 16.84
N ALA A 505 28.55 14.20 16.33
CA ALA A 505 29.71 13.69 15.60
C ALA A 505 30.48 12.60 16.37
N ASP A 506 30.74 12.79 17.67
CA ASP A 506 31.44 11.80 18.49
C ASP A 506 30.66 10.48 18.62
N GLU A 507 29.34 10.55 18.82
CA GLU A 507 28.49 9.36 18.94
C GLU A 507 28.40 8.58 17.62
N LEU A 508 28.28 9.31 16.50
CA LEU A 508 28.29 8.73 15.15
C LEU A 508 29.66 8.08 14.85
N CYS A 509 30.75 8.77 15.14
CA CYS A 509 32.10 8.29 14.91
C CYS A 509 32.39 7.03 15.74
N ARG A 510 32.03 7.05 17.03
CA ARG A 510 32.10 5.89 17.91
C ARG A 510 31.29 4.72 17.37
N ALA A 511 30.02 4.94 17.04
CA ALA A 511 29.13 3.88 16.57
C ALA A 511 29.63 3.25 15.25
N TYR A 512 30.13 4.08 14.33
CA TYR A 512 30.72 3.64 13.08
C TYR A 512 31.94 2.77 13.31
N TRP A 513 32.97 3.28 14.00
CA TRP A 513 34.24 2.57 14.18
C TRP A 513 34.11 1.33 15.07
N GLN A 514 33.27 1.38 16.11
CA GLN A 514 32.99 0.19 16.93
C GLN A 514 32.35 -0.92 16.10
N THR A 515 31.42 -0.57 15.19
CA THR A 515 30.76 -1.55 14.32
C THR A 515 31.71 -2.06 13.26
N PHE A 516 32.47 -1.17 12.62
CA PHE A 516 33.48 -1.51 11.62
C PHE A 516 34.49 -2.53 12.17
N LEU A 517 35.12 -2.23 13.31
CA LEU A 517 36.14 -3.11 13.92
C LEU A 517 35.56 -4.47 14.33
N ARG A 518 34.32 -4.49 14.85
CA ARG A 518 33.63 -5.72 15.23
C ARG A 518 33.35 -6.60 14.01
N HIS A 519 32.89 -6.02 12.90
CA HIS A 519 32.56 -6.74 11.68
C HIS A 519 33.81 -7.18 10.91
N ALA A 520 34.83 -6.31 10.80
CA ALA A 520 36.12 -6.67 10.21
C ALA A 520 36.77 -7.87 10.92
N ARG A 521 36.71 -7.92 12.25
CA ARG A 521 37.16 -9.08 13.04
C ARG A 521 36.34 -10.35 12.77
N LYS A 522 35.02 -10.26 12.55
CA LYS A 522 34.20 -11.43 12.21
C LYS A 522 34.52 -11.93 10.80
N HIS A 523 34.63 -11.03 9.83
CA HIS A 523 34.93 -11.34 8.44
C HIS A 523 36.28 -12.06 8.30
N GLY A 524 37.32 -11.56 8.98
CA GLY A 524 38.64 -12.21 9.04
C GLY A 524 38.68 -13.57 9.78
N ASN A 525 37.62 -13.96 10.50
CA ASN A 525 37.50 -15.30 11.11
C ASN A 525 36.62 -16.25 10.29
N ALA A 526 35.74 -15.74 9.43
CA ALA A 526 34.92 -16.58 8.53
C ALA A 526 35.78 -17.26 7.46
N GLY A 527 36.77 -16.53 6.89
CA GLY A 527 37.76 -17.11 5.97
C GLY A 527 38.59 -18.25 6.56
N LYS A 528 38.72 -18.35 7.89
CA LYS A 528 39.39 -19.49 8.57
C LYS A 528 38.58 -20.79 8.55
N LYS A 529 37.25 -20.72 8.37
CA LYS A 529 36.39 -21.92 8.35
C LYS A 529 36.24 -22.52 6.95
N GLU A 530 36.39 -21.71 5.89
CA GLU A 530 36.34 -22.20 4.51
C GLU A 530 37.69 -22.76 4.02
N GLY A 531 38.82 -22.34 4.60
CA GLY A 531 40.15 -22.90 4.30
C GLY A 531 40.54 -24.18 5.07
N ALA A 532 39.62 -24.76 5.85
CA ALA A 532 39.85 -25.96 6.67
C ALA A 532 38.91 -27.13 6.28
N GLN A 533 38.57 -27.24 5.00
CA GLN A 533 37.98 -28.44 4.38
C GLN A 533 38.91 -29.02 3.33
#